data_AF-A0AA48LFS1-F1
#
_entry.id   AF-A0AA48LFS1-F1
#
_cell.length_a   1.000
_cell.length_b   1.000
_cell.length_c   1.000
_cell.angle_alpha   90.00
_cell.angle_beta   90.00
_cell.angle_gamma   90.00
#
_symmetry.space_group_name_H-M   'P 1'
#
loop_
_entity.id
_entity.type
_entity.pdbx_description
1 polymer ?
#
loop_
_entity_poly.entity_id
_entity_poly.type
_entity_poly.pdbx_seq_one_letter_code
_entity_poly.pdbx_strand_id
1 'polypeptide(L)'
;MRVKMKKTSASSAGVFLNNREYDLETEFAESLVLVGAAVSLEPEESEPQEDHEEDPDSLLNHVGGGYFELPNGERIKGKDKAEKALVDYLQEQEEKASGNGADQEGDE
;
A
#
# COMPACT_ATOMS: atom_id res chain seq x y z
N MET A 1 -8.16 -1.48 22.62
CA MET A 1 -6.86 -1.50 21.93
C MET A 1 -5.74 -1.65 22.94
N ARG A 2 -4.91 -2.69 22.81
CA ARG A 2 -3.75 -2.90 23.69
C ARG A 2 -2.56 -2.10 23.21
N VAL A 3 -2.03 -1.24 24.07
CA VAL A 3 -0.84 -0.44 23.79
C VAL A 3 0.20 -0.58 24.89
N LYS A 4 1.47 -0.48 24.51
CA LYS A 4 2.60 -0.41 25.41
C LYS A 4 3.15 1.01 25.45
N MET A 5 3.19 1.58 26.65
CA MET A 5 3.71 2.94 26.84
C MET A 5 5.22 2.98 26.66
N LYS A 6 5.72 3.95 25.88
CA LYS A 6 7.16 4.21 25.68
C LYS A 6 7.68 5.33 26.58
N LYS A 7 6.78 6.12 27.16
CA LYS A 7 7.07 7.15 28.15
C LYS A 7 5.94 7.26 29.15
N THR A 8 6.23 7.82 30.33
CA THR A 8 5.19 8.15 31.31
C THR A 8 4.34 9.27 30.74
N SER A 9 3.02 9.07 30.69
CA SER A 9 2.07 10.05 30.16
C SER A 9 0.96 10.25 31.18
N ALA A 10 0.60 11.51 31.45
CA ALA A 10 -0.53 11.85 32.30
C ALA A 10 -1.63 12.43 31.41
N SER A 11 -2.83 11.88 31.52
CA SER A 11 -4.02 12.33 30.80
C SER A 11 -5.17 12.52 31.77
N SER A 12 -6.29 13.06 31.29
CA SER A 12 -7.56 13.11 32.01
C SER A 12 -8.03 11.74 32.50
N ALA A 13 -7.68 10.67 31.78
CA ALA A 13 -7.98 9.29 32.15
C ALA A 13 -7.09 8.72 33.28
N GLY A 14 -5.97 9.39 33.62
CA GLY A 14 -5.03 8.95 34.65
C GLY A 14 -3.56 8.99 34.22
N VAL A 15 -2.70 8.37 35.02
CA VAL A 15 -1.24 8.31 34.79
C VAL A 15 -0.84 6.95 34.25
N PHE A 16 -0.30 6.95 33.04
CA PHE A 16 0.24 5.78 32.36
C PHE A 16 1.75 5.73 32.55
N LEU A 17 2.25 4.63 33.07
CA LEU A 17 3.67 4.46 33.35
C LEU A 17 4.41 3.91 32.12
N ASN A 18 5.66 4.35 31.95
CA ASN A 18 6.53 3.82 30.92
C ASN A 18 6.69 2.29 31.02
N ASN A 19 6.76 1.63 29.86
CA ASN A 19 7.02 0.21 29.68
C ASN A 19 5.94 -0.70 30.30
N ARG A 20 4.75 -0.14 30.56
CA ARG A 20 3.55 -0.88 30.94
C ARG A 20 2.57 -0.96 29.78
N GLU A 21 1.81 -2.04 29.81
CA GLU A 21 0.76 -2.33 28.85
C GLU A 21 -0.59 -1.91 29.43
N TYR A 22 -1.40 -1.30 28.59
CA TYR A 22 -2.73 -0.82 28.94
C TYR A 22 -3.69 -1.19 27.82
N ASP A 23 -4.89 -1.60 28.21
CA ASP A 23 -6.01 -1.73 27.28
C ASP A 23 -6.81 -0.43 27.33
N LEU A 24 -6.76 0.34 26.24
CA LEU A 24 -7.35 1.66 26.10
C LEU A 24 -8.34 1.67 24.94
N GLU A 25 -9.25 2.65 24.90
CA GLU A 25 -10.10 2.87 23.74
C GLU A 25 -9.25 3.21 22.50
N THR A 26 -9.67 2.73 21.33
CA THR A 26 -8.90 2.82 20.07
C THR A 26 -8.51 4.27 19.75
N GLU A 27 -9.46 5.20 19.75
CA GLU A 27 -9.20 6.61 19.44
C GLU A 27 -8.15 7.24 20.37
N PHE A 28 -8.19 6.89 21.66
CA PHE A 28 -7.25 7.39 22.66
C PHE A 28 -5.87 6.74 22.53
N ALA A 29 -5.84 5.43 22.27
CA ALA A 29 -4.64 4.66 22.01
C ALA A 29 -3.92 5.18 20.75
N GLU A 30 -4.65 5.42 19.66
CA GLU A 30 -4.13 5.98 18.41
C GLU A 30 -3.51 7.36 18.64
N SER A 31 -4.18 8.23 19.40
CA SER A 31 -3.63 9.55 19.75
C SER A 31 -2.28 9.42 20.47
N LEU A 32 -2.16 8.47 21.41
CA LEU A 32 -0.90 8.19 22.11
C LEU A 32 0.18 7.60 21.21
N VAL A 33 -0.18 6.75 20.25
CA VAL A 33 0.74 6.19 19.26
C VAL A 33 1.22 7.28 18.31
N LEU A 34 0.32 8.14 17.81
CA LEU A 34 0.60 9.24 16.90
C LEU A 34 1.61 10.24 17.50
N VAL A 35 1.47 10.59 18.77
CA VAL A 35 2.42 11.49 19.48
C VAL A 35 3.66 10.75 20.00
N GLY A 36 3.84 9.48 19.63
CA GLY A 36 4.98 8.64 20.02
C GLY A 36 5.06 8.34 21.52
N ALA A 37 3.94 8.42 22.25
CA ALA A 37 3.87 8.10 23.67
C ALA A 37 3.68 6.60 23.94
N ALA A 38 3.00 5.89 23.03
CA ALA A 38 2.75 4.46 23.12
C ALA A 38 3.04 3.75 21.79
N VAL A 39 3.03 2.42 21.81
CA VAL A 39 3.06 1.55 20.62
C VAL A 39 1.91 0.55 20.72
N SER A 40 1.20 0.34 19.61
CA SER A 40 0.17 -0.69 19.50
C SER A 40 0.78 -2.09 19.62
N LEU A 41 0.15 -2.96 20.41
CA LEU A 41 0.54 -4.36 20.59
C LEU A 41 -0.43 -5.34 19.93
N GLU A 42 -1.58 -4.85 19.46
CA GLU A 42 -2.42 -5.65 18.58
C GLU A 42 -1.74 -5.78 17.22
N PRO A 43 -1.80 -6.96 16.59
CA PRO A 43 -1.43 -7.08 15.20
C PRO A 43 -2.38 -6.18 14.42
N GLU A 44 -1.85 -5.11 13.84
CA GLU A 44 -2.51 -4.48 12.70
C GLU A 44 -2.82 -5.61 11.72
N GLU A 45 -4.10 -5.92 11.50
CA GLU A 45 -4.52 -6.17 10.13
C GLU A 45 -4.12 -4.90 9.39
N SER A 46 -2.93 -4.94 8.79
CA SER A 46 -2.52 -3.98 7.78
C SER A 46 -3.53 -4.13 6.64
N GLU A 47 -4.64 -3.41 6.73
CA GLU A 47 -5.17 -2.83 5.52
C GLU A 47 -4.12 -1.79 5.11
N PRO A 48 -3.38 -2.00 4.02
CA PRO A 48 -2.54 -0.95 3.51
C PRO A 48 -3.45 0.26 3.30
N GLN A 49 -2.99 1.44 3.73
CA GLN A 49 -3.53 2.68 3.21
C GLN A 49 -3.25 2.70 1.70
N GLU A 50 -4.11 2.03 0.92
CA GLU A 50 -4.35 2.32 -0.48
C GLU A 50 -5.23 3.56 -0.52
N ASP A 51 -4.65 4.68 -0.09
CA ASP A 51 -4.99 5.98 -0.63
C ASP A 51 -4.20 6.11 -1.94
N HIS A 52 -4.62 5.34 -2.94
CA HIS A 52 -4.41 5.73 -4.32
C HIS A 52 -5.74 5.52 -5.01
N GLU A 53 -6.33 6.66 -5.33
CA GLU A 53 -7.24 6.89 -6.43
C GLU A 53 -7.06 5.88 -7.57
N GLU A 54 -8.15 5.58 -8.27
CA GLU A 54 -8.22 4.78 -9.50
C GLU A 54 -7.42 5.42 -10.67
N ASP A 55 -6.14 5.72 -10.44
CA ASP A 55 -5.22 6.27 -11.40
C ASP A 55 -4.45 5.11 -12.08
N PRO A 56 -4.29 5.15 -13.41
CA PRO A 56 -3.49 4.18 -14.17
C PRO A 56 -2.01 4.12 -13.73
N ASP A 57 -1.58 5.04 -12.87
CA ASP A 57 -0.27 5.05 -12.20
C ASP A 57 -0.05 3.88 -11.23
N SER A 58 -1.10 3.21 -10.73
CA SER A 58 -0.95 2.12 -9.74
C SER A 58 -0.24 0.87 -10.30
N LEU A 59 -0.17 0.74 -11.63
CA LEU A 59 0.61 -0.32 -12.32
C LEU A 59 2.09 0.03 -12.54
N LEU A 60 2.50 1.28 -12.29
CA LEU A 60 3.90 1.71 -12.41
C LEU A 60 4.60 1.62 -11.06
N ASN A 61 5.61 0.76 -10.95
CA ASN A 61 6.41 0.66 -9.73
C ASN A 61 7.48 1.76 -9.70
N HIS A 62 7.33 2.77 -8.83
CA HIS A 62 8.31 3.86 -8.73
C HIS A 62 9.59 3.41 -7.99
N VAL A 63 10.66 3.13 -8.75
CA VAL A 63 11.93 2.62 -8.21
C VAL A 63 12.85 3.71 -7.63
N GLY A 64 12.41 4.97 -7.62
CA GLY A 64 13.16 6.11 -7.09
C GLY A 64 14.09 6.77 -8.10
N GLY A 65 14.52 8.01 -7.83
CA GLY A 65 15.39 8.78 -8.74
C GLY A 65 14.71 9.26 -10.03
N GLY A 66 13.37 9.28 -10.06
CA GLY A 66 12.56 9.61 -11.24
C GLY A 66 12.47 8.47 -12.25
N TYR A 67 12.72 7.22 -11.84
CA TYR A 67 12.53 6.03 -12.65
C TYR A 67 11.28 5.26 -12.19
N PHE A 68 10.57 4.71 -13.17
CA PHE A 68 9.37 3.89 -13.02
C PHE A 68 9.62 2.56 -13.71
N GLU A 69 9.16 1.48 -13.11
CA GLU A 69 9.28 0.12 -13.62
C GLU A 69 7.90 -0.35 -14.08
N LEU A 70 7.84 -0.80 -15.33
CA LEU A 70 6.65 -1.37 -15.95
C LEU A 70 6.44 -2.82 -15.48
N PRO A 71 5.22 -3.38 -15.63
CA PRO A 71 4.92 -4.78 -15.35
C PRO A 71 5.73 -5.79 -16.19
N ASN A 72 6.38 -5.36 -17.28
CA ASN A 72 7.30 -6.18 -18.07
C ASN A 72 8.75 -6.18 -17.52
N GLY A 73 9.04 -5.43 -16.44
CA GLY A 73 10.38 -5.23 -15.88
C GLY A 73 11.21 -4.13 -16.57
N GLU A 74 10.63 -3.37 -17.50
CA GLU A 74 11.31 -2.25 -18.14
C GLU A 74 11.33 -1.01 -17.25
N ARG A 75 12.51 -0.40 -17.09
CA ARG A 75 12.69 0.80 -16.27
C ARG A 75 12.76 2.04 -17.13
N ILE A 76 11.78 2.91 -16.98
CA ILE A 76 11.61 4.14 -17.75
C ILE A 76 11.82 5.36 -16.87
N LYS A 77 12.62 6.32 -17.35
CA LYS A 77 12.87 7.57 -16.64
C LYS A 77 11.78 8.60 -16.97
N GLY A 78 11.07 9.03 -15.94
CA GLY A 78 10.02 10.04 -16.01
C GLY A 78 8.62 9.44 -16.11
N LYS A 79 7.68 10.03 -15.36
CA LYS A 79 6.29 9.58 -15.24
C LYS A 79 5.59 9.51 -16.60
N ASP A 80 5.64 10.60 -17.35
CA ASP A 80 5.04 10.74 -18.69
C ASP A 80 5.46 9.62 -19.68
N LYS A 81 6.74 9.24 -19.66
CA LYS A 81 7.24 8.16 -20.52
C LYS A 81 6.80 6.78 -20.03
N ALA A 82 6.72 6.61 -18.72
CA ALA A 82 6.32 5.37 -18.10
C ALA A 82 4.82 5.11 -18.32
N GLU A 83 3.98 6.13 -18.17
CA GLU A 83 2.54 6.06 -18.47
C GLU A 83 2.31 5.68 -19.93
N LYS A 84 2.99 6.35 -20.87
CA LYS A 84 2.85 6.03 -22.29
C LYS A 84 3.22 4.58 -22.61
N ALA A 85 4.34 4.11 -22.06
CA ALA A 85 4.79 2.74 -22.29
C ALA A 85 3.90 1.71 -21.59
N LEU A 86 3.31 2.05 -20.44
CA LEU A 86 2.34 1.20 -19.77
C LEU A 86 1.07 1.05 -20.61
N VAL A 87 0.53 2.14 -21.15
CA VAL A 87 -0.65 2.10 -22.02
C VAL A 87 -0.39 1.26 -23.26
N ASP A 88 0.76 1.44 -23.91
CA ASP A 88 1.19 0.66 -25.07
C ASP A 88 1.30 -0.85 -24.73
N TYR A 89 1.90 -1.16 -23.57
CA TYR A 89 2.01 -2.53 -23.07
C TYR A 89 0.64 -3.17 -22.77
N LEU A 90 -0.27 -2.45 -22.12
CA LEU A 90 -1.62 -2.94 -21.81
C LEU A 90 -2.42 -3.17 -23.09
N GLN A 91 -2.32 -2.27 -24.06
CA GLN A 91 -2.99 -2.40 -25.35
C GLN A 91 -2.45 -3.60 -26.16
N GLU A 92 -1.13 -3.81 -26.17
CA GLU A 92 -0.54 -4.98 -26.83
C GLU A 92 -0.92 -6.30 -26.13
N GLN A 93 -0.99 -6.30 -24.80
CA GLN A 93 -1.44 -7.46 -24.03
C GLN A 93 -2.92 -7.78 -24.28
N GLU A 94 -3.77 -6.77 -24.43
CA GLU A 94 -5.20 -6.95 -24.75
C GLU A 94 -5.39 -7.57 -26.15
N GLU A 95 -4.61 -7.12 -27.16
CA GLU A 95 -4.61 -7.74 -28.50
C GLU A 95 -4.11 -9.20 -28.47
N LYS A 96 -3.07 -9.50 -27.69
CA LYS A 96 -2.57 -10.88 -27.52
C LYS A 96 -3.53 -11.77 -26.72
N ALA A 97 -4.23 -11.22 -25.73
CA ALA A 97 -5.20 -11.96 -24.93
C ALA A 97 -6.51 -12.22 -25.70
N SER A 98 -6.94 -11.28 -26.54
CA SER A 98 -8.15 -11.41 -27.36
C SER A 98 -7.92 -12.25 -28.64
N GLY A 99 -6.66 -12.46 -29.04
CA GLY A 99 -6.29 -13.25 -30.21
C GLY A 99 -6.27 -14.78 -30.03
N ASN A 100 -6.50 -15.33 -28.83
CA ASN A 100 -6.36 -16.78 -28.58
C ASN A 100 -7.69 -17.54 -28.39
N GLY A 101 -8.75 -17.08 -29.08
CA GLY A 101 -10.09 -17.69 -29.07
C GLY A 101 -10.59 -18.17 -30.44
N ALA A 102 -9.73 -18.34 -31.44
CA ALA A 102 -10.15 -18.77 -32.77
C ALA A 102 -9.08 -19.64 -33.46
N ASP A 103 -8.78 -20.80 -32.89
CA ASP A 103 -8.44 -21.99 -33.70
C ASP A 103 -8.46 -23.25 -32.82
N GLN A 104 -9.59 -23.96 -32.84
CA GLN A 104 -9.51 -25.42 -32.79
C GLN A 104 -10.51 -25.96 -33.80
N GLU A 105 -9.97 -26.11 -35.00
CA GLU A 105 -10.32 -27.01 -36.08
C GLU A 105 -11.43 -28.02 -35.78
N GLY A 106 -12.40 -28.06 -36.69
CA GLY A 106 -13.18 -29.26 -36.92
C GLY A 106 -12.31 -30.31 -37.61
N ASP A 107 -12.47 -31.55 -37.18
CA ASP A 107 -12.14 -32.78 -37.92
C ASP A 107 -13.01 -33.85 -37.25
N GLU A 108 -14.24 -34.06 -37.77
CA GLU A 108 -14.65 -35.11 -38.71
C GLU A 108 -15.26 -36.33 -37.99
#